data_AF-A0A7W1U554-F1
#
_entry.id   AF-A0A7W1U554-F1
#
_cell.length_a   1.000
_cell.length_b   1.000
_cell.length_c   1.000
_cell.angle_alpha   90.00
_cell.angle_beta   90.00
_cell.angle_gamma   90.00
#
_symmetry.space_group_name_H-M   'P 1'
#
loop_
_entity.id
_entity.type
_entity.pdbx_description
1 polymer ?
#
loop_
_entity_poly.entity_id
_entity_poly.type
_entity_poly.pdbx_seq_one_letter_code
_entity_poly.pdbx_strand_id
1 'polypeptide(L)'
;MARPLRIEYDGALYHLIARGNRRQAIFERDSDSQRFLDLLAQSLARFDVDLHAFVLMGNHFHLLAQTRRANLSRWMHWLLSTYAIEFQRRHRRVGHGHLFQGRFKSHLVETESYLLELSRYLHLNPVRGAARARETVSTRRERLRAYIWSSYPGYGGLRAQWKWVTEDLVLGEMARSLPRRSPVAKCRREYGRFIERGLIEPLTDPREELVAQTILGSEGFVQEVVDRLNAQSDGRRESTAERQLRPKGSARGRWMEPGRIIACVEAAYARTKETWGTEKERGKWSEERGVAMALLRGLSDLSYREIGQMFGGVEYAAVAQRVRRTLMRDAQGLLYHSLANLEKKCQNV
;
A
#
# COMPACT_ATOMS: atom_id res chain seq x y z
N MET A 1 -15.04 1.18 -2.94
CA MET A 1 -13.70 1.68 -3.32
C MET A 1 -12.91 0.56 -3.95
N ALA A 2 -12.11 0.87 -4.98
CA ALA A 2 -11.15 -0.08 -5.54
C ALA A 2 -10.16 -0.50 -4.45
N ARG A 3 -9.83 -1.80 -4.41
CA ARG A 3 -8.95 -2.37 -3.39
C ARG A 3 -7.50 -1.98 -3.71
N PRO A 4 -6.72 -1.43 -2.77
CA PRO A 4 -5.29 -1.21 -2.99
C PRO A 4 -4.59 -2.52 -3.36
N LEU A 5 -3.60 -2.43 -4.25
CA LEU A 5 -2.76 -3.58 -4.61
C LEU A 5 -2.09 -4.11 -3.35
N ARG A 6 -1.89 -5.41 -3.29
CA ARG A 6 -0.92 -5.97 -2.37
C ARG A 6 0.28 -6.37 -3.19
N ILE A 7 1.32 -5.55 -3.08
CA ILE A 7 2.59 -5.79 -3.74
C ILE A 7 3.33 -6.84 -2.93
N GLU A 8 3.75 -7.92 -3.57
CA GLU A 8 4.56 -8.96 -2.94
C GLU A 8 5.67 -9.44 -3.89
N TYR A 9 6.92 -9.35 -3.43
CA TYR A 9 8.10 -9.87 -4.11
C TYR A 9 9.14 -10.30 -3.06
N ASP A 10 10.14 -11.06 -3.51
CA ASP A 10 11.18 -11.61 -2.64
C ASP A 10 12.03 -10.49 -2.02
N GLY A 11 12.21 -10.52 -0.70
CA GLY A 11 12.98 -9.54 0.05
C GLY A 11 12.25 -8.20 0.30
N ALA A 12 10.97 -8.09 -0.05
CA ALA A 12 10.19 -6.87 0.18
C ALA A 12 9.98 -6.57 1.67
N LEU A 13 10.12 -5.29 2.04
CA LEU A 13 9.93 -4.76 3.38
C LEU A 13 8.58 -4.03 3.51
N TYR A 14 7.87 -4.26 4.61
CA TYR A 14 6.52 -3.74 4.79
C TYR A 14 6.27 -3.11 6.16
N HIS A 15 5.47 -2.04 6.15
CA HIS A 15 4.68 -1.60 7.29
C HIS A 15 3.31 -2.29 7.28
N LEU A 16 3.06 -3.15 8.26
CA LEU A 16 1.82 -3.90 8.37
C LEU A 16 0.96 -3.37 9.52
N ILE A 17 -0.35 -3.25 9.28
CA ILE A 17 -1.30 -2.77 10.28
C ILE A 17 -2.56 -3.62 10.23
N ALA A 18 -3.02 -4.14 11.36
CA ALA A 18 -4.37 -4.66 11.51
C ALA A 18 -5.07 -4.04 12.72
N ARG A 19 -6.38 -3.84 12.60
CA ARG A 19 -7.20 -3.14 13.61
C ARG A 19 -8.48 -3.91 13.89
N GLY A 20 -8.93 -3.88 15.15
CA GLY A 20 -10.15 -4.52 15.62
C GLY A 20 -11.40 -3.93 15.01
N ASN A 21 -12.35 -4.80 14.65
CA ASN A 21 -13.65 -4.44 14.10
C ASN A 21 -14.34 -3.39 14.97
N ARG A 22 -14.92 -2.34 14.37
CA ARG A 22 -15.46 -1.19 15.11
C ARG A 22 -14.50 -0.57 16.15
N ARG A 23 -13.18 -0.66 15.91
CA ARG A 23 -12.11 -0.21 16.83
C ARG A 23 -12.12 -0.92 18.19
N GLN A 24 -12.78 -2.08 18.29
CA GLN A 24 -12.80 -2.90 19.50
C GLN A 24 -11.40 -3.34 19.90
N ALA A 25 -11.22 -3.65 21.17
CA ALA A 25 -9.98 -4.24 21.65
C ALA A 25 -9.72 -5.58 20.95
N ILE A 26 -8.48 -5.75 20.48
CA ILE A 26 -7.97 -7.03 19.98
C ILE A 26 -7.02 -7.67 20.98
N PHE A 27 -6.60 -6.93 22.01
CA PHE A 27 -5.91 -7.43 23.19
C PHE A 27 -6.66 -6.90 24.42
N GLU A 28 -7.48 -7.73 25.06
CA GLU A 28 -8.24 -7.33 26.25
C GLU A 28 -7.46 -7.59 27.54
N ARG A 29 -6.56 -8.57 27.50
CA ARG A 29 -5.70 -8.96 28.62
C ARG A 29 -4.27 -9.09 28.14
N ASP A 30 -3.32 -8.98 29.05
CA ASP A 30 -1.90 -9.24 28.78
C ASP A 30 -1.66 -10.65 28.20
N SER A 31 -2.47 -11.64 28.59
CA SER A 31 -2.44 -12.98 28.00
C SER A 31 -2.78 -13.02 26.51
N ASP A 32 -3.60 -12.07 26.03
CA ASP A 32 -3.95 -11.97 24.61
C ASP A 32 -2.76 -11.41 23.81
N SER A 33 -2.13 -10.36 24.33
CA SER A 33 -0.91 -9.78 23.77
C SER A 33 0.20 -10.83 23.72
N GLN A 34 0.43 -11.55 24.82
CA GLN A 34 1.43 -12.62 24.87
C GLN A 34 1.14 -13.72 23.85
N ARG A 35 -0.12 -14.18 23.77
CA ARG A 35 -0.48 -15.22 22.80
C ARG A 35 -0.26 -14.78 21.36
N PHE A 36 -0.55 -13.51 21.05
CA PHE A 36 -0.26 -12.96 19.73
C PHE A 36 1.23 -12.96 19.42
N LEU A 37 2.08 -12.57 20.39
CA LEU A 37 3.54 -12.62 20.22
C LEU A 37 4.06 -14.05 20.03
N ASP A 38 3.49 -15.03 20.73
CA ASP A 38 3.86 -16.45 20.55
C ASP A 38 3.54 -16.94 19.13
N LEU A 39 2.34 -16.62 18.63
CA LEU A 39 1.92 -16.95 17.26
C LEU A 39 2.75 -16.19 16.22
N LEU A 40 3.07 -14.92 16.49
CA LEU A 40 3.93 -14.12 15.64
C LEU A 40 5.30 -14.78 15.52
N ALA A 41 5.97 -15.07 16.64
CA ALA A 41 7.27 -15.74 16.65
C ALA A 41 7.24 -17.09 15.92
N GLN A 42 6.21 -17.90 16.14
CA GLN A 42 6.02 -19.17 15.42
C GLN A 42 5.88 -18.97 13.90
N SER A 43 5.15 -17.91 13.50
CA SER A 43 4.90 -17.63 12.09
C SER A 43 6.14 -17.14 11.34
N LEU A 44 7.08 -16.46 12.00
CA LEU A 44 8.28 -15.91 11.35
C LEU A 44 9.12 -17.03 10.73
N ALA A 45 9.42 -18.08 11.49
CA ALA A 45 10.15 -19.24 10.99
C ALA A 45 9.34 -20.02 9.94
N ARG A 46 8.02 -20.18 10.15
CA ARG A 46 7.14 -20.92 9.25
C ARG A 46 7.05 -20.31 7.84
N PHE A 47 7.14 -18.99 7.75
CA PHE A 47 6.94 -18.25 6.50
C PHE A 47 8.21 -17.55 6.01
N ASP A 48 9.37 -17.79 6.62
CA ASP A 48 10.65 -17.20 6.17
C ASP A 48 10.59 -15.65 6.16
N VAL A 49 10.22 -15.09 7.31
CA VAL A 49 9.99 -13.67 7.52
C VAL A 49 10.92 -13.13 8.60
N ASP A 50 11.61 -12.04 8.29
CA ASP A 50 12.36 -11.26 9.26
C ASP A 50 11.48 -10.15 9.83
N LEU A 51 11.45 -10.02 11.15
CA LEU A 51 10.69 -8.97 11.83
C LEU A 51 11.65 -7.98 12.47
N HIS A 52 11.61 -6.73 12.03
CA HIS A 52 12.53 -5.70 12.50
C HIS A 52 11.97 -4.90 13.67
N ALA A 53 10.68 -4.60 13.69
CA ALA A 53 10.06 -3.88 14.80
C ALA A 53 8.57 -4.23 14.94
N PHE A 54 8.05 -4.11 16.16
CA PHE A 54 6.62 -4.25 16.41
C PHE A 54 6.14 -3.34 17.54
N VAL A 55 4.84 -3.05 17.53
CA VAL A 55 4.09 -2.53 18.66
C VAL A 55 2.67 -3.08 18.62
N LEU A 56 2.20 -3.59 19.75
CA LEU A 56 0.81 -3.97 19.96
C LEU A 56 0.12 -2.84 20.71
N MET A 57 -1.07 -2.45 20.25
CA MET A 57 -1.95 -1.46 20.89
C MET A 57 -3.27 -2.13 21.19
N GLY A 58 -4.03 -1.66 22.18
CA GLY A 58 -5.25 -2.35 22.63
C GLY A 58 -6.23 -2.76 21.51
N ASN A 59 -6.37 -1.95 20.46
CA ASN A 59 -7.26 -2.23 19.32
C ASN A 59 -6.56 -2.37 17.95
N HIS A 60 -5.24 -2.33 17.87
CA HIS A 60 -4.51 -2.51 16.61
C HIS A 60 -3.05 -2.89 16.87
N PHE A 61 -2.32 -3.28 15.84
CA PHE A 61 -0.86 -3.45 15.96
C PHE A 61 -0.18 -2.89 14.73
N HIS A 62 1.12 -2.64 14.85
CA HIS A 62 2.01 -2.34 13.75
C HIS A 62 3.20 -3.29 13.74
N LEU A 63 3.54 -3.81 12.56
CA LEU A 63 4.75 -4.60 12.32
C LEU A 63 5.58 -3.93 11.22
N LEU A 64 6.90 -3.99 11.38
CA LEU A 64 7.87 -3.71 10.34
C LEU A 64 8.56 -5.04 10.01
N ALA A 65 8.22 -5.63 8.88
CA ALA A 65 8.61 -6.99 8.54
C ALA A 65 9.06 -7.10 7.08
N GLN A 66 10.06 -7.94 6.83
CA GLN A 66 10.59 -8.27 5.52
C GLN A 66 10.27 -9.73 5.19
N THR A 67 9.59 -9.97 4.07
CA THR A 67 9.34 -11.35 3.61
C THR A 67 10.43 -11.76 2.66
N ARG A 68 11.20 -12.82 2.96
CA ARG A 68 12.26 -13.29 2.06
C ARG A 68 11.73 -13.88 0.76
N ARG A 69 10.45 -14.26 0.76
CA ARG A 69 9.70 -14.76 -0.39
C ARG A 69 8.43 -13.94 -0.59
N ALA A 70 7.86 -13.94 -1.79
CA ALA A 70 6.57 -13.32 -2.10
C ALA A 70 5.37 -14.06 -1.44
N ASN A 71 5.29 -14.06 -0.11
CA ASN A 71 4.31 -14.85 0.66
C ASN A 71 3.59 -14.07 1.77
N LEU A 72 3.67 -12.74 1.76
CA LEU A 72 3.06 -11.84 2.74
C LEU A 72 1.59 -12.18 3.01
N SER A 73 0.81 -12.39 1.95
CA SER A 73 -0.61 -12.72 2.05
C SER A 73 -0.86 -14.01 2.83
N ARG A 74 -0.06 -15.05 2.59
CA ARG A 74 -0.18 -16.36 3.24
C ARG A 74 0.22 -16.28 4.71
N TRP A 75 1.33 -15.60 4.99
CA TRP A 75 1.83 -15.39 6.35
C TRP A 75 0.80 -14.68 7.23
N MET A 76 0.35 -13.50 6.79
CA MET A 76 -0.59 -12.68 7.56
C MET A 76 -1.98 -13.31 7.66
N HIS A 77 -2.41 -14.07 6.65
CA HIS A 77 -3.66 -14.82 6.75
C HIS A 77 -3.57 -15.87 7.88
N TRP A 78 -2.48 -16.64 7.94
CA TRP A 78 -2.27 -17.64 8.98
C TRP A 78 -2.22 -17.00 10.38
N LEU A 79 -1.44 -15.94 10.56
CA LEU A 79 -1.28 -15.28 11.85
C LEU A 79 -2.61 -14.71 12.36
N LEU A 80 -3.30 -13.93 11.53
CA LEU A 80 -4.52 -13.23 11.94
C LEU A 80 -5.69 -14.19 12.16
N SER A 81 -5.80 -15.23 11.32
CA SER A 81 -6.92 -16.18 11.43
C SER A 81 -6.77 -17.07 12.65
N THR A 82 -5.55 -17.59 12.88
CA THR A 82 -5.24 -18.40 14.07
C THR A 82 -5.52 -17.60 15.34
N TYR A 83 -5.01 -16.37 15.42
CA TYR A 83 -5.22 -15.51 16.57
C TYR A 83 -6.70 -15.17 16.79
N ALA A 84 -7.45 -14.82 15.73
CA ALA A 84 -8.86 -14.47 15.86
C ALA A 84 -9.70 -15.63 16.39
N ILE A 85 -9.45 -16.86 15.91
CA ILE A 85 -10.16 -18.06 16.37
C ILE A 85 -9.89 -18.32 17.85
N GLU A 86 -8.61 -18.25 18.26
CA GLU A 86 -8.22 -18.47 19.65
C GLU A 86 -8.75 -17.39 20.60
N PHE A 87 -8.67 -16.12 20.19
CA PHE A 87 -9.23 -15.00 20.93
C PHE A 87 -10.74 -15.20 21.14
N GLN A 88 -11.48 -15.52 20.07
CA GLN A 88 -12.92 -15.74 20.17
C GLN A 88 -13.28 -16.92 21.08
N ARG A 89 -12.51 -18.01 21.03
CA ARG A 89 -12.69 -19.14 21.94
C ARG A 89 -12.45 -18.74 23.40
N ARG A 90 -11.31 -18.08 23.68
CA ARG A 90 -10.94 -17.64 25.04
C ARG A 90 -11.98 -16.69 25.64
N HIS A 91 -12.52 -15.79 24.82
CA HIS A 91 -13.50 -14.78 25.26
C HIS A 91 -14.95 -15.22 25.10
N ARG A 92 -15.22 -16.48 24.70
CA ARG A 92 -16.58 -17.04 24.47
C ARG A 92 -17.41 -16.21 23.47
N ARG A 93 -16.79 -15.77 22.38
CA ARG A 93 -17.41 -14.94 21.31
C ARG A 93 -17.38 -15.62 19.94
N VAL A 94 -17.24 -16.95 19.90
CA VAL A 94 -17.30 -17.71 18.64
C VAL A 94 -18.66 -17.45 17.98
N GLY A 95 -18.64 -17.06 16.70
CA GLY A 95 -19.86 -16.72 15.96
C GLY A 95 -20.36 -15.28 16.11
N HIS A 96 -19.77 -14.45 16.99
CA HIS A 96 -20.20 -13.06 17.22
C HIS A 96 -19.69 -12.05 16.16
N GLY A 97 -19.22 -12.54 15.02
CA GLY A 97 -18.64 -11.75 13.93
C GLY A 97 -17.10 -11.70 13.95
N HIS A 98 -16.53 -10.80 13.16
CA HIS A 98 -15.07 -10.74 12.95
C HIS A 98 -14.34 -9.94 14.02
N LEU A 99 -13.18 -10.44 14.47
CA LEU A 99 -12.30 -9.71 15.39
C LEU A 99 -11.68 -8.47 14.73
N PHE A 100 -11.21 -8.58 13.48
CA PHE A 100 -10.56 -7.50 12.73
C PHE A 100 -11.52 -6.80 11.76
N GLN A 101 -11.23 -5.53 11.40
CA GLN A 101 -12.02 -4.71 10.44
C GLN A 101 -11.99 -5.22 8.99
N GLY A 102 -11.28 -6.31 8.72
CA GLY A 102 -11.05 -6.86 7.38
C GLY A 102 -9.59 -7.25 7.21
N ARG A 103 -9.07 -7.05 6.00
CA ARG A 103 -7.66 -7.34 5.69
C ARG A 103 -6.73 -6.36 6.42
N PHE A 104 -5.55 -6.84 6.76
CA PHE A 104 -4.44 -5.97 7.17
C PHE A 104 -4.08 -5.00 6.03
N LYS A 105 -3.57 -3.83 6.41
CA LYS A 105 -2.90 -2.89 5.53
C LYS A 105 -1.44 -3.29 5.39
N SER A 106 -0.89 -3.13 4.20
CA SER A 106 0.51 -3.39 3.87
C SER A 106 1.02 -2.24 3.03
N HIS A 107 1.94 -1.45 3.58
CA HIS A 107 2.66 -0.43 2.84
C HIS A 107 4.07 -0.95 2.58
N LEU A 108 4.49 -0.98 1.32
CA LEU A 108 5.85 -1.31 0.92
C LEU A 108 6.79 -0.17 1.33
N VAL A 109 7.98 -0.48 1.84
CA VAL A 109 8.89 0.52 2.43
C VAL A 109 10.25 0.47 1.74
N GLU A 110 10.73 1.63 1.28
CA GLU A 110 12.12 1.83 0.87
C GLU A 110 13.02 1.96 2.10
N THR A 111 14.11 1.19 2.14
CA THR A 111 14.95 1.06 3.34
C THR A 111 15.72 2.36 3.64
N GLU A 112 16.38 2.94 2.64
CA GLU A 112 17.36 4.03 2.85
C GLU A 112 16.71 5.33 3.32
N SER A 113 15.50 5.64 2.83
CA SER A 113 14.84 6.92 3.08
C SER A 113 13.88 6.88 4.28
N TYR A 114 13.22 5.74 4.51
CA TYR A 114 12.03 5.71 5.39
C TYR A 114 12.16 4.84 6.62
N LEU A 115 13.16 3.96 6.70
CA LEU A 115 13.24 2.93 7.74
C LEU A 115 13.30 3.52 9.16
N LEU A 116 14.19 4.48 9.41
CA LEU A 116 14.39 5.03 10.75
C LEU A 116 13.17 5.80 11.24
N GLU A 117 12.61 6.68 10.41
CA GLU A 117 11.42 7.47 10.75
C GLU A 117 10.19 6.58 10.92
N LEU A 118 10.05 5.54 10.10
CA LEU A 118 8.98 4.55 10.29
C LEU A 118 9.15 3.77 11.60
N SER A 119 10.37 3.37 11.95
CA SER A 119 10.64 2.69 13.22
C SER A 119 10.34 3.61 14.41
N ARG A 120 10.68 4.90 14.31
CA ARG A 120 10.29 5.94 15.27
C ARG A 120 8.79 6.07 15.41
N TYR A 121 8.10 6.17 14.28
CA TYR A 121 6.64 6.22 14.26
C TYR A 121 6.03 5.03 14.98
N LEU A 122 6.49 3.80 14.68
CA LEU A 122 6.02 2.57 15.34
C LEU A 122 6.23 2.66 16.86
N HIS A 123 7.47 2.84 17.31
CA HIS A 123 7.82 2.78 18.73
C HIS A 123 7.16 3.87 19.56
N LEU A 124 6.82 5.02 18.97
CA LEU A 124 6.13 6.10 19.67
C LEU A 124 4.61 5.91 19.79
N ASN A 125 4.00 4.92 19.11
CA ASN A 125 2.55 4.69 19.21
C ASN A 125 2.00 4.59 20.65
N PRO A 126 2.65 3.94 21.62
CA PRO A 126 2.12 3.80 23.00
C PRO A 126 1.92 5.14 23.73
N VAL A 127 2.61 6.18 23.28
CA VAL A 127 2.64 7.52 23.90
C VAL A 127 2.12 8.60 22.95
N ARG A 128 1.44 8.17 21.88
CA ARG A 128 0.77 9.02 20.90
C ARG A 128 -0.75 8.87 21.00
N GLY A 129 -1.45 9.86 20.46
CA GLY A 129 -2.92 9.92 20.41
C GLY A 129 -3.51 10.96 21.34
N ALA A 130 -4.71 11.41 21.01
CA ALA A 130 -5.40 12.52 21.70
C ALA A 130 -5.54 12.29 23.22
N ALA A 131 -5.75 11.04 23.64
CA ALA A 131 -5.86 10.67 25.05
C ALA A 131 -4.57 10.95 25.87
N ARG A 132 -3.43 11.13 25.21
CA ARG A 132 -2.11 11.36 25.82
C ARG A 132 -1.57 12.76 25.57
N ALA A 133 -2.32 13.62 24.88
CA ALA A 133 -1.88 14.97 24.49
C ALA A 133 -1.61 15.90 25.68
N ARG A 134 -2.23 15.63 26.84
CA ARG A 134 -2.07 16.41 28.09
C ARG A 134 -0.97 15.84 29.01
N GLU A 135 -0.38 14.69 28.69
CA GLU A 135 0.67 14.10 29.51
C GLU A 135 2.00 14.84 29.33
N THR A 136 2.75 15.01 30.41
CA THR A 136 4.09 15.63 30.34
C THR A 136 5.05 14.75 29.52
N VAL A 137 6.10 15.37 28.96
CA VAL A 137 7.17 14.64 28.26
C VAL A 137 7.80 13.57 29.15
N SER A 138 7.96 13.86 30.45
CA SER A 138 8.51 12.90 31.43
C SER A 138 7.63 11.67 31.57
N THR A 139 6.32 11.85 31.80
CA THR A 139 5.34 10.75 31.92
C THR A 139 5.29 9.91 30.65
N ARG A 140 5.30 10.56 29.47
CA ARG A 140 5.32 9.85 28.19
C ARG A 140 6.62 9.05 28.03
N ARG A 141 7.78 9.63 28.38
CA ARG A 141 9.07 8.91 28.33
C ARG A 141 9.06 7.68 29.24
N GLU A 142 8.60 7.81 30.48
CA GLU A 142 8.51 6.70 31.42
C GLU A 142 7.64 5.57 30.87
N ARG A 143 6.44 5.91 30.37
CA ARG A 143 5.53 4.96 29.74
C ARG A 143 6.18 4.25 28.55
N LEU A 144 6.83 5.00 27.66
CA LEU A 144 7.51 4.46 26.47
C LEU A 144 8.55 3.41 26.87
N ARG A 145 9.39 3.72 27.86
CA ARG A 145 10.45 2.83 28.36
C ARG A 145 9.89 1.58 29.04
N ALA A 146 8.75 1.70 29.71
CA ALA A 146 8.08 0.59 30.39
C ALA A 146 7.17 -0.27 29.48
N TYR A 147 6.88 0.16 28.24
CA TYR A 147 5.88 -0.48 27.39
C TYR A 147 6.36 -1.81 26.78
N ILE A 148 6.04 -2.90 27.47
CA ILE A 148 6.52 -4.26 27.14
C ILE A 148 5.94 -4.84 25.85
N TRP A 149 4.79 -4.32 25.40
CA TRP A 149 4.11 -4.77 24.19
C TRP A 149 4.68 -4.11 22.91
N SER A 150 5.97 -3.80 22.92
CA SER A 150 6.71 -3.26 21.77
C SER A 150 8.15 -3.76 21.77
N SER A 151 8.81 -3.66 20.62
CA SER A 151 10.25 -3.95 20.53
C SER A 151 11.13 -2.82 21.07
N TYR A 152 10.60 -1.62 21.37
CA TYR A 152 11.40 -0.45 21.76
C TYR A 152 12.31 -0.68 22.97
N PRO A 153 11.87 -1.29 24.09
CA PRO A 153 12.74 -1.50 25.23
C PRO A 153 13.98 -2.35 24.91
N GLY A 154 13.88 -3.29 23.97
CA GLY A 154 15.03 -4.07 23.46
C GLY A 154 15.98 -3.17 22.67
N TYR A 155 15.46 -2.43 21.69
CA TYR A 155 16.20 -1.46 20.89
C TYR A 155 16.98 -0.45 21.75
N GLY A 156 16.32 0.16 22.73
CA GLY A 156 16.90 1.15 23.63
C GLY A 156 17.89 0.59 24.65
N GLY A 157 18.10 -0.74 24.70
CA GLY A 157 18.96 -1.40 25.70
C GLY A 157 18.39 -1.35 27.11
N LEU A 158 17.08 -1.17 27.25
CA LEU A 158 16.36 -1.05 28.53
C LEU A 158 15.92 -2.42 29.06
N ARG A 159 15.78 -3.40 28.18
CA ARG A 159 15.47 -4.81 28.50
C ARG A 159 16.22 -5.74 27.57
N ALA A 160 16.20 -7.03 27.88
CA ALA A 160 16.68 -8.06 26.95
C ALA A 160 15.92 -7.98 25.62
N GLN A 161 16.64 -8.15 24.52
CA GLN A 161 16.07 -8.17 23.19
C GLN A 161 15.16 -9.38 22.98
N TRP A 162 14.15 -9.22 22.13
CA TRP A 162 13.37 -10.34 21.64
C TRP A 162 14.22 -11.16 20.66
N LYS A 163 14.46 -12.44 20.96
CA LYS A 163 15.34 -13.30 20.14
C LYS A 163 14.90 -13.46 18.68
N TRP A 164 13.62 -13.24 18.41
CA TRP A 164 13.00 -13.35 17.09
C TRP A 164 12.79 -11.99 16.39
N VAL A 165 13.32 -10.90 16.97
CA VAL A 165 13.35 -9.57 16.33
C VAL A 165 14.77 -9.32 15.80
N THR A 166 14.88 -9.10 14.50
CA THR A 166 16.13 -8.80 13.79
C THR A 166 16.36 -7.29 13.75
N GLU A 167 17.11 -6.78 14.72
CA GLU A 167 17.32 -5.34 14.90
C GLU A 167 18.40 -4.76 13.97
N ASP A 168 19.17 -5.62 13.29
CA ASP A 168 20.35 -5.25 12.50
C ASP A 168 20.04 -4.26 11.37
N LEU A 169 18.88 -4.38 10.73
CA LEU A 169 18.51 -3.49 9.64
C LEU A 169 18.33 -2.03 10.14
N VAL A 170 17.56 -1.85 11.21
CA VAL A 170 17.24 -0.53 11.78
C VAL A 170 18.45 0.05 12.53
N LEU A 171 19.13 -0.75 13.34
CA LEU A 171 20.34 -0.29 14.04
C LEU A 171 21.51 -0.08 13.07
N GLY A 172 21.56 -0.81 11.96
CA GLY A 172 22.51 -0.60 10.88
C GLY A 172 22.32 0.76 10.21
N GLU A 173 21.08 1.13 9.91
CA GLU A 173 20.76 2.46 9.37
C GLU A 173 21.13 3.57 10.37
N MET A 174 20.81 3.38 11.66
CA MET A 174 21.24 4.32 12.71
C MET A 174 22.76 4.45 12.78
N ALA A 175 23.49 3.33 12.65
CA ALA A 175 24.94 3.29 12.74
C ALA A 175 25.64 4.02 11.58
N ARG A 176 25.00 4.20 10.42
CA ARG A 176 25.56 4.99 9.30
C ARG A 176 25.82 6.44 9.67
N SER A 177 25.06 6.99 10.61
CA SER A 177 25.26 8.34 11.15
C SER A 177 26.34 8.43 12.24
N LEU A 178 26.93 7.31 12.64
CA LEU A 178 27.91 7.23 13.73
C LEU A 178 29.33 6.98 13.20
N PRO A 179 30.37 7.33 13.97
CA PRO A 179 31.74 6.98 13.63
C PRO A 179 31.89 5.46 13.38
N ARG A 180 32.69 5.09 12.37
CA ARG A 180 32.96 3.68 12.04
C ARG A 180 33.40 2.89 13.27
N ARG A 181 32.93 1.64 13.37
CA ARG A 181 33.19 0.71 14.50
C ARG A 181 32.67 1.21 15.87
N SER A 182 31.68 2.11 15.88
CA SER A 182 30.99 2.47 17.13
C SER A 182 30.41 1.22 17.81
N PRO A 183 30.57 1.06 19.14
CA PRO A 183 30.02 -0.08 19.86
C PRO A 183 28.49 -0.16 19.73
N VAL A 184 27.91 -1.37 19.72
CA VAL A 184 26.46 -1.59 19.64
C VAL A 184 25.71 -0.84 20.74
N ALA A 185 26.26 -0.80 21.97
CA ALA A 185 25.69 -0.05 23.09
C ALA A 185 25.57 1.46 22.80
N LYS A 186 26.52 2.04 22.04
CA LYS A 186 26.42 3.44 21.59
C LYS A 186 25.29 3.60 20.58
N CYS A 187 25.18 2.70 19.59
CA CYS A 187 24.11 2.74 18.60
C CYS A 187 22.71 2.67 19.26
N ARG A 188 22.50 1.73 20.20
CA ARG A 188 21.25 1.60 20.97
C ARG A 188 20.89 2.87 21.75
N ARG A 189 21.88 3.52 22.37
CA ARG A 189 21.68 4.78 23.09
C ARG A 189 21.29 5.92 22.15
N GLU A 190 21.97 6.05 21.00
CA GLU A 190 21.61 7.07 20.01
C GLU A 190 20.23 6.81 19.40
N TYR A 191 19.89 5.54 19.15
CA TYR A 191 18.55 5.14 18.77
C TYR A 191 17.51 5.56 19.83
N GLY A 192 17.74 5.27 21.10
CA GLY A 192 16.86 5.70 22.19
C GLY A 192 16.65 7.22 22.22
N ARG A 193 17.73 8.00 22.05
CA ARG A 193 17.63 9.47 21.93
C ARG A 193 16.84 9.90 20.70
N PHE A 194 17.09 9.26 19.56
CA PHE A 194 16.36 9.50 18.32
C PHE A 194 14.87 9.28 18.47
N ILE A 195 14.45 8.22 19.18
CA ILE A 195 13.02 7.98 19.48
C ILE A 195 12.47 9.03 20.45
N GLU A 196 13.18 9.31 21.55
CA GLU A 196 12.69 10.24 22.57
C GLU A 196 12.61 11.70 22.10
N ARG A 197 13.39 12.11 21.09
CA ARG A 197 13.21 13.42 20.42
C ARG A 197 11.80 13.58 19.84
N GLY A 198 11.22 12.51 19.29
CA GLY A 198 9.85 12.50 18.78
C GLY A 198 8.76 12.63 19.86
N LEU A 199 9.11 12.73 21.14
CA LEU A 199 8.16 13.13 22.19
C LEU A 199 7.88 14.64 22.17
N ILE A 200 8.83 15.42 21.66
CA ILE A 200 8.84 16.89 21.66
C ILE A 200 8.64 17.41 20.24
N GLU A 201 9.37 16.83 19.28
CA GLU A 201 9.31 17.19 17.87
C GLU A 201 8.01 16.69 17.22
N PRO A 202 7.41 17.47 16.30
CA PRO A 202 6.29 16.99 15.50
C PRO A 202 6.75 15.82 14.62
N LEU A 203 5.94 14.77 14.57
CA LEU A 203 6.16 13.61 13.74
C LEU A 203 5.21 13.63 12.56
N THR A 204 5.75 13.57 11.35
CA THR A 204 4.95 13.28 10.16
C THR A 204 4.38 11.87 10.26
N ASP A 205 3.10 11.70 9.93
CA ASP A 205 2.55 10.36 9.80
C ASP A 205 3.02 9.78 8.46
N PRO A 206 3.77 8.67 8.42
CA PRO A 206 4.27 8.10 7.16
C PRO A 206 3.15 7.76 6.17
N ARG A 207 1.90 7.66 6.65
CA ARG A 207 0.74 7.43 5.78
C ARG A 207 0.38 8.63 4.91
N GLU A 208 0.83 9.83 5.26
CA GLU A 208 0.64 11.06 4.49
C GLU A 208 1.54 11.09 3.25
N GLU A 209 2.65 10.35 3.29
CA GLU A 209 3.64 10.25 2.21
C GLU A 209 3.43 9.02 1.31
N LEU A 210 2.30 8.32 1.46
CA LEU A 210 2.03 7.12 0.69
C LEU A 210 1.71 7.42 -0.77
N VAL A 211 2.53 6.89 -1.68
CA VAL A 211 2.23 6.82 -3.09
C VAL A 211 1.24 5.68 -3.35
N ALA A 212 0.17 5.98 -4.08
CA ALA A 212 -0.92 5.05 -4.40
C ALA A 212 -1.54 4.33 -3.18
N GLN A 213 -1.45 4.93 -1.98
CA GLN A 213 -1.88 4.34 -0.71
C GLN A 213 -1.13 3.05 -0.31
N THR A 214 -0.01 2.70 -0.96
CA THR A 214 0.64 1.40 -0.76
C THR A 214 2.17 1.42 -0.76
N ILE A 215 2.82 2.49 -1.21
CA ILE A 215 4.29 2.58 -1.21
C ILE A 215 4.73 3.80 -0.39
N LEU A 216 5.69 3.58 0.50
CA LEU A 216 6.45 4.58 1.22
C LEU A 216 7.89 4.53 0.71
N GLY A 217 8.21 5.38 -0.26
CA GLY A 217 9.48 5.32 -0.98
C GLY A 217 9.65 6.48 -1.97
N SER A 218 10.90 6.72 -2.35
CA SER A 218 11.28 7.71 -3.36
C SER A 218 10.60 7.45 -4.72
N GLU A 219 10.56 8.47 -5.58
CA GLU A 219 10.05 8.31 -6.95
C GLU A 219 10.79 7.19 -7.72
N GLY A 220 12.11 7.08 -7.51
CA GLY A 220 12.93 6.02 -8.10
C GLY A 220 12.51 4.63 -7.63
N PHE A 221 12.25 4.46 -6.33
CA PHE A 221 11.77 3.19 -5.78
C PHE A 221 10.36 2.84 -6.27
N VAL A 222 9.46 3.83 -6.37
CA VAL A 222 8.13 3.61 -6.97
C VAL A 222 8.27 3.10 -8.39
N GLN A 223 9.14 3.69 -9.20
CA GLN A 223 9.39 3.26 -10.57
C GLN A 223 9.96 1.83 -10.62
N GLU A 224 10.93 1.51 -9.77
CA GLU A 224 11.47 0.15 -9.67
C GLU A 224 10.38 -0.89 -9.36
N VAL A 225 9.48 -0.56 -8.42
CA VAL A 225 8.38 -1.45 -8.05
C VAL A 225 7.39 -1.61 -9.20
N VAL A 226 7.08 -0.54 -9.93
CA VAL A 226 6.24 -0.60 -11.14
C VAL A 226 6.86 -1.49 -12.19
N ASP A 227 8.17 -1.36 -12.43
CA ASP A 227 8.88 -2.17 -13.43
C ASP A 227 8.90 -3.66 -13.05
N ARG A 228 9.10 -3.97 -11.76
CA ARG A 228 8.98 -5.35 -11.24
C ARG A 228 7.59 -5.93 -11.46
N LEU A 229 6.53 -5.17 -11.16
CA LEU A 229 5.16 -5.62 -11.37
C LEU A 229 4.87 -5.85 -12.87
N ASN A 230 5.32 -4.94 -13.73
CA ASN A 230 5.16 -5.08 -15.19
C ASN A 230 5.87 -6.31 -15.74
N ALA A 231 7.06 -6.65 -15.21
CA ALA A 231 7.81 -7.83 -15.63
C ALA A 231 7.13 -9.16 -15.21
N GLN A 232 6.34 -9.15 -14.13
CA GLN A 232 5.60 -10.31 -13.64
C GLN A 232 4.23 -10.48 -14.31
N SER A 233 3.67 -9.41 -14.88
CA SER A 233 2.39 -9.42 -15.58
C SER A 233 2.55 -9.96 -17.00
N ASP A 234 2.23 -11.25 -17.20
CA ASP A 234 2.31 -12.01 -18.47
C ASP A 234 1.27 -11.57 -19.54
N GLY A 235 1.19 -10.26 -19.82
CA GLY A 235 0.30 -9.65 -20.81
C GLY A 235 -1.21 -9.76 -20.50
N ARG A 236 -1.60 -10.39 -19.39
CA ARG A 236 -3.01 -10.61 -19.03
C ARG A 236 -3.45 -9.71 -17.88
N ARG A 237 -4.20 -8.68 -18.28
CA ARG A 237 -5.02 -7.76 -17.47
C ARG A 237 -4.21 -6.78 -16.62
N GLU A 238 -4.11 -5.56 -17.14
CA GLU A 238 -3.71 -4.39 -16.38
C GLU A 238 -4.67 -4.20 -15.18
N SER A 239 -4.14 -4.26 -13.96
CA SER A 239 -4.86 -4.08 -12.70
C SER A 239 -5.12 -2.59 -12.45
N THR A 240 -6.28 -2.23 -11.90
CA THR A 240 -6.60 -0.84 -11.50
C THR A 240 -5.53 -0.22 -10.59
N ALA A 241 -4.78 -1.06 -9.88
CA ALA A 241 -3.75 -0.60 -8.95
C ALA A 241 -2.36 -0.46 -9.60
N GLU A 242 -2.07 -1.15 -10.71
CA GLU A 242 -0.92 -0.82 -11.58
C GLU A 242 -1.07 0.59 -12.17
N ARG A 243 -2.33 1.02 -12.39
CA ARG A 243 -2.64 2.38 -12.85
C ARG A 243 -2.43 3.45 -11.77
N GLN A 244 -2.74 3.14 -10.50
CA GLN A 244 -2.59 4.09 -9.39
C GLN A 244 -1.13 4.33 -9.01
N LEU A 245 -0.27 3.36 -9.30
CA LEU A 245 1.18 3.39 -9.05
C LEU A 245 1.97 4.14 -10.13
N ARG A 246 1.35 4.50 -11.25
CA ARG A 246 1.97 5.37 -12.25
C ARG A 246 2.06 6.79 -11.69
N PRO A 247 3.25 7.42 -11.66
CA PRO A 247 3.33 8.87 -11.51
C PRO A 247 2.34 9.54 -12.47
N LYS A 248 1.65 10.61 -12.04
CA LYS A 248 0.81 11.41 -12.93
C LYS A 248 1.66 11.82 -14.15
N GLY A 249 1.28 11.37 -15.35
CA GLY A 249 2.05 11.60 -16.58
C GLY A 249 3.03 10.49 -17.02
N SER A 250 3.20 9.38 -16.30
CA SER A 250 4.16 8.32 -16.67
C SER A 250 3.58 7.17 -17.53
N ALA A 251 2.65 7.50 -18.42
CA ALA A 251 2.26 6.58 -19.48
C ALA A 251 3.40 6.43 -20.51
N ARG A 252 4.56 5.85 -20.18
CA ARG A 252 5.63 5.53 -21.15
C ARG A 252 6.01 6.72 -22.08
N GLY A 253 5.99 7.95 -21.59
CA GLY A 253 6.24 9.15 -22.41
C GLY A 253 5.19 9.42 -23.51
N ARG A 254 3.97 8.88 -23.37
CA ARG A 254 2.86 8.95 -24.35
C ARG A 254 1.54 9.41 -23.70
N TRP A 255 1.63 10.17 -22.61
CA TRP A 255 0.46 10.82 -22.04
C TRP A 255 -0.05 11.91 -22.98
N MET A 256 -1.36 12.01 -23.11
CA MET A 256 -2.03 13.03 -23.93
C MET A 256 -3.23 13.61 -23.19
N GLU A 257 -3.46 14.90 -23.41
CA GLU A 257 -4.65 15.58 -22.90
C GLU A 257 -5.93 14.92 -23.49
N PRO A 258 -6.95 14.63 -22.67
CA PRO A 258 -8.19 14.03 -23.13
C PRO A 258 -8.85 14.77 -24.31
N GLY A 259 -8.78 16.11 -24.33
CA GLY A 259 -9.31 16.93 -25.43
C GLY A 259 -8.61 16.63 -26.76
N ARG A 260 -7.29 16.49 -26.76
CA ARG A 260 -6.50 16.16 -27.95
C ARG A 260 -6.79 14.75 -28.47
N ILE A 261 -7.01 13.80 -27.57
CA ILE A 261 -7.43 12.43 -27.94
C ILE A 261 -8.80 12.46 -28.63
N ILE A 262 -9.77 13.21 -28.08
CA ILE A 262 -11.09 13.37 -28.71
C ILE A 262 -10.95 13.99 -30.10
N ALA A 263 -10.28 15.14 -30.22
CA ALA A 263 -10.10 15.85 -31.49
C ALA A 263 -9.42 14.97 -32.56
N CYS A 264 -8.43 14.16 -32.16
CA CYS A 264 -7.78 13.21 -33.05
C CYS A 264 -8.75 12.15 -33.60
N VAL A 265 -9.64 11.60 -32.75
CA VAL A 265 -10.66 10.64 -33.19
C VAL A 265 -11.71 11.33 -34.08
N GLU A 266 -12.10 12.57 -33.75
CA GLU A 266 -13.03 13.34 -34.57
C GLU A 266 -12.49 13.59 -35.98
N ALA A 267 -11.21 13.98 -36.07
CA ALA A 267 -10.53 14.20 -37.34
C ALA A 267 -10.39 12.89 -38.14
N ALA A 268 -10.04 11.78 -37.49
CA ALA A 268 -9.85 10.51 -38.18
C ALA A 268 -11.16 9.97 -38.78
N TYR A 269 -12.27 10.08 -38.04
CA TYR A 269 -13.56 9.58 -38.48
C TYR A 269 -14.44 10.63 -39.18
N ALA A 270 -13.95 11.86 -39.34
CA ALA A 270 -14.69 13.00 -39.89
C ALA A 270 -16.06 13.22 -39.22
N ARG A 271 -16.12 13.06 -37.89
CA ARG A 271 -17.35 13.14 -37.08
C ARG A 271 -17.09 13.71 -35.71
N THR A 272 -17.94 14.59 -35.23
CA THR A 272 -17.79 15.17 -33.89
C THR A 272 -18.35 14.26 -32.79
N LYS A 273 -17.84 14.40 -31.57
CA LYS A 273 -18.21 13.62 -30.40
C LYS A 273 -19.71 13.69 -30.10
N GLU A 274 -20.36 14.80 -30.41
CA GLU A 274 -21.81 15.01 -30.23
C GLU A 274 -22.62 14.05 -31.11
N THR A 275 -22.06 13.61 -32.24
CA THR A 275 -22.71 12.69 -33.19
C THR A 275 -22.41 11.22 -32.89
N TRP A 276 -21.55 10.92 -31.92
CA TRP A 276 -21.20 9.56 -31.54
C TRP A 276 -22.30 9.00 -30.63
N GLY A 277 -23.28 8.32 -31.25
CA GLY A 277 -24.55 7.82 -30.71
C GLY A 277 -24.65 7.55 -29.21
N THR A 278 -25.84 7.80 -28.64
CA THR A 278 -26.06 7.79 -27.19
C THR A 278 -26.63 6.46 -26.66
N GLU A 279 -26.54 6.25 -25.34
CA GLU A 279 -27.11 5.08 -24.66
C GLU A 279 -28.62 4.92 -24.85
N LYS A 280 -29.34 6.02 -25.13
CA LYS A 280 -30.78 6.03 -25.40
C LYS A 280 -31.15 5.40 -26.75
N GLU A 281 -30.20 5.28 -27.68
CA GLU A 281 -30.40 4.71 -29.02
C GLU A 281 -29.97 3.24 -29.04
N ARG A 282 -30.61 2.41 -28.19
CA ARG A 282 -30.37 0.96 -28.04
C ARG A 282 -29.99 0.32 -29.39
N GLY A 283 -28.73 -0.08 -29.52
CA GLY A 283 -28.22 -0.84 -30.66
C GLY A 283 -27.20 -0.13 -31.57
N LYS A 284 -26.95 1.17 -31.45
CA LYS A 284 -25.96 1.88 -32.30
C LYS A 284 -24.88 2.61 -31.49
N TRP A 285 -24.09 1.86 -30.72
CA TRP A 285 -22.81 2.38 -30.22
C TRP A 285 -21.84 2.50 -31.39
N SER A 286 -21.57 3.74 -31.79
CA SER A 286 -20.69 4.05 -32.92
C SER A 286 -19.25 3.57 -32.64
N GLU A 287 -18.51 3.20 -33.69
CA GLU A 287 -17.15 2.67 -33.55
C GLU A 287 -16.21 3.70 -32.92
N GLU A 288 -16.33 4.95 -33.36
CA GLU A 288 -15.61 6.14 -32.94
C GLU A 288 -15.68 6.31 -31.42
N ARG A 289 -16.88 6.15 -30.85
CA ARG A 289 -17.10 6.19 -29.40
C ARG A 289 -16.31 5.12 -28.66
N GLY A 290 -16.29 3.90 -29.21
CA GLY A 290 -15.55 2.78 -28.65
C GLY A 290 -14.03 2.97 -28.74
N VAL A 291 -13.57 3.54 -29.85
CA VAL A 291 -12.17 3.88 -30.12
C VAL A 291 -11.69 5.01 -29.22
N ALA A 292 -12.46 6.09 -29.09
CA ALA A 292 -12.17 7.20 -28.20
C ALA A 292 -12.08 6.73 -26.74
N MET A 293 -13.01 5.91 -26.26
CA MET A 293 -12.94 5.35 -24.90
C MET A 293 -11.69 4.47 -24.70
N ALA A 294 -11.28 3.71 -25.72
CA ALA A 294 -10.08 2.87 -25.65
C ALA A 294 -8.79 3.71 -25.63
N LEU A 295 -8.70 4.72 -26.49
CA LEU A 295 -7.56 5.65 -26.54
C LEU A 295 -7.48 6.51 -25.28
N LEU A 296 -8.60 7.05 -24.78
CA LEU A 296 -8.64 7.75 -23.49
C LEU A 296 -8.19 6.85 -22.35
N ARG A 297 -8.57 5.57 -22.38
CA ARG A 297 -8.11 4.62 -21.36
C ARG A 297 -6.61 4.35 -21.45
N GLY A 298 -6.03 4.34 -22.66
CA GLY A 298 -4.61 4.01 -22.90
C GLY A 298 -3.65 5.20 -22.80
N LEU A 299 -4.08 6.41 -23.19
CA LEU A 299 -3.24 7.59 -23.38
C LEU A 299 -3.52 8.72 -22.38
N SER A 300 -4.46 8.54 -21.44
CA SER A 300 -4.76 9.52 -20.39
C SER A 300 -4.90 8.88 -19.00
N ASP A 301 -4.98 9.72 -17.98
CA ASP A 301 -5.12 9.28 -16.59
C ASP A 301 -6.58 9.01 -16.17
N LEU A 302 -7.54 9.13 -17.09
CA LEU A 302 -8.97 9.04 -16.79
C LEU A 302 -9.47 7.63 -16.45
N SER A 303 -10.05 7.45 -15.27
CA SER A 303 -10.78 6.23 -14.90
C SER A 303 -11.96 5.95 -15.84
N TYR A 304 -12.44 4.70 -15.87
CA TYR A 304 -13.65 4.38 -16.63
C TYR A 304 -14.88 5.18 -16.18
N ARG A 305 -14.91 5.64 -14.91
CA ARG A 305 -15.96 6.51 -14.41
C ARG A 305 -15.86 7.92 -15.01
N GLU A 306 -14.67 8.49 -15.03
CA GLU A 306 -14.43 9.82 -15.63
C GLU A 306 -14.63 9.79 -17.14
N ILE A 307 -14.17 8.72 -17.81
CA ILE A 307 -14.48 8.46 -19.22
C ILE A 307 -16.01 8.38 -19.40
N GLY A 308 -16.72 7.64 -18.55
CA GLY A 308 -18.18 7.55 -18.60
C GLY A 308 -18.88 8.90 -18.47
N GLN A 309 -18.41 9.76 -17.56
CA GLN A 309 -18.89 11.14 -17.41
C GLN A 309 -18.67 11.96 -18.68
N MET A 310 -17.49 11.86 -19.31
CA MET A 310 -17.20 12.54 -20.57
C MET A 310 -18.16 12.13 -21.70
N PHE A 311 -18.72 10.94 -21.65
CA PHE A 311 -19.62 10.41 -22.68
C PHE A 311 -21.11 10.49 -22.30
N GLY A 312 -21.49 11.43 -21.44
CA GLY A 312 -22.89 11.67 -21.09
C GLY A 312 -23.38 10.82 -19.92
N GLY A 313 -22.49 10.48 -18.99
CA GLY A 313 -22.85 9.77 -17.75
C GLY A 313 -22.95 8.26 -17.89
N VAL A 314 -22.27 7.66 -18.88
CA VAL A 314 -22.27 6.21 -19.10
C VAL A 314 -21.74 5.48 -17.87
N GLU A 315 -22.43 4.42 -17.46
CA GLU A 315 -22.01 3.63 -16.30
C GLU A 315 -20.64 2.97 -16.50
N TYR A 316 -19.89 2.87 -15.39
CA TYR A 316 -18.56 2.25 -15.35
C TYR A 316 -18.51 0.89 -16.07
N ALA A 317 -19.50 0.02 -15.82
CA ALA A 317 -19.53 -1.33 -16.38
C ALA A 317 -19.71 -1.31 -17.91
N ALA A 318 -20.53 -0.41 -18.43
CA ALA A 318 -20.76 -0.24 -19.86
C ALA A 318 -19.50 0.30 -20.56
N VAL A 319 -18.80 1.27 -19.97
CA VAL A 319 -17.51 1.76 -20.49
C VAL A 319 -16.47 0.63 -20.52
N ALA A 320 -16.32 -0.12 -19.42
CA ALA A 320 -15.34 -1.21 -19.33
C ALA A 320 -15.63 -2.34 -20.35
N GLN A 321 -16.91 -2.70 -20.52
CA GLN A 321 -17.32 -3.68 -21.52
C GLN A 321 -17.06 -3.18 -22.94
N ARG A 322 -17.32 -1.90 -23.22
CA ARG A 322 -17.10 -1.30 -24.54
C ARG A 322 -15.63 -1.27 -24.89
N VAL A 323 -14.77 -0.75 -24.01
CA VAL A 323 -13.31 -0.72 -24.23
C VAL A 323 -12.78 -2.13 -24.52
N ARG A 324 -13.21 -3.13 -23.75
CA ARG A 324 -12.83 -4.53 -24.00
C ARG A 324 -13.26 -5.01 -25.38
N ARG A 325 -14.50 -4.71 -25.80
CA ARG A 325 -15.01 -5.11 -27.12
C ARG A 325 -14.24 -4.41 -28.24
N THR A 326 -13.91 -3.13 -28.10
CA THR A 326 -13.11 -2.38 -29.07
C THR A 326 -11.71 -3.00 -29.22
N LEU A 327 -11.02 -3.30 -28.11
CA LEU A 327 -9.70 -3.92 -28.14
C LEU A 327 -9.71 -5.31 -28.82
N MET A 328 -10.76 -6.10 -28.59
CA MET A 328 -10.92 -7.39 -29.29
C MET A 328 -11.13 -7.20 -30.80
N ARG A 329 -11.94 -6.22 -31.21
CA ARG A 329 -12.14 -5.90 -32.63
C ARG A 329 -10.86 -5.40 -33.29
N ASP A 330 -10.07 -4.58 -32.59
CA ASP A 330 -8.77 -4.10 -33.07
C ASP A 330 -7.80 -5.26 -33.32
N ALA A 331 -7.71 -6.19 -32.36
CA ALA A 331 -6.88 -7.40 -32.48
C ALA A 331 -7.30 -8.32 -33.64
N GLN A 332 -8.57 -8.26 -34.04
CA GLN A 332 -9.12 -9.00 -35.19
C GLN A 332 -9.04 -8.21 -36.51
N GLY A 333 -8.49 -6.98 -36.50
CA GLY A 333 -8.42 -6.11 -37.68
C GLY A 333 -9.79 -5.59 -38.14
N LEU A 334 -10.78 -5.58 -37.26
CA LEU A 334 -12.18 -5.25 -37.58
C LEU A 334 -12.54 -3.78 -37.32
N LEU A 335 -11.57 -2.93 -36.98
CA LEU A 335 -11.77 -1.48 -36.85
C LEU A 335 -11.41 -0.78 -38.16
N TYR A 336 -12.16 0.26 -38.52
CA TYR A 336 -11.87 1.11 -39.67
C TYR A 336 -10.50 1.81 -39.53
N HIS A 337 -10.15 2.17 -38.30
CA HIS A 337 -8.84 2.67 -37.93
C HIS A 337 -8.29 1.85 -36.77
N SER A 338 -7.13 1.23 -36.96
CA SER A 338 -6.48 0.51 -35.86
C SER A 338 -6.04 1.46 -34.76
N LEU A 339 -6.10 1.01 -33.51
CA LEU A 339 -5.74 1.84 -32.36
C LEU A 339 -4.28 2.28 -32.43
N ALA A 340 -3.38 1.40 -32.88
CA ALA A 340 -1.97 1.73 -33.06
C ALA A 340 -1.71 2.82 -34.10
N ASN A 341 -2.48 2.84 -35.20
CA ASN A 341 -2.35 3.88 -36.22
C ASN A 341 -2.91 5.22 -35.73
N LEU A 342 -4.03 5.19 -35.00
CA LEU A 342 -4.58 6.40 -34.39
C LEU A 342 -3.68 6.95 -33.31
N GLU A 343 -3.11 6.11 -32.44
CA GLU A 343 -2.16 6.54 -31.42
C GLU A 343 -0.98 7.32 -32.04
N LYS A 344 -0.40 6.80 -33.14
CA LYS A 344 0.67 7.51 -33.88
C LYS A 344 0.20 8.84 -34.47
N LYS A 345 -1.01 8.89 -35.04
CA LYS A 345 -1.58 10.13 -35.58
C LYS A 345 -1.81 11.17 -34.49
N CYS A 346 -2.34 10.76 -33.34
CA CYS A 346 -2.59 11.65 -32.21
C CYS A 346 -1.28 12.22 -31.64
N GLN A 347 -0.17 11.49 -31.73
CA GLN A 347 1.15 11.97 -31.29
C GLN A 347 1.77 13.03 -32.23
N ASN A 348 1.43 13.00 -33.52
CA ASN A 348 2.02 13.86 -34.56
C ASN A 348 1.22 15.13 -34.87
N VAL A 349 0.07 15.34 -34.21
CA VAL A 349 -0.79 16.54 -34.29
C VAL A 349 -0.73 17.25 -32.96
#